data_AF-A0A0S8GW11-F1
#
_entry.id   AF-A0A0S8GW11-F1
#
_cell.length_a   1.000
_cell.length_b   1.000
_cell.length_c   1.000
_cell.angle_alpha   90.00
_cell.angle_beta   90.00
_cell.angle_gamma   90.00
#
_symmetry.space_group_name_H-M   'P 1'
#
loop_
_entity.id
_entity.type
_entity.pdbx_description
1 polymer ?
#
loop_
_entity_poly.entity_id
_entity_poly.type
_entity_poly.pdbx_seq_one_letter_code
_entity_poly.pdbx_strand_id
1 'polypeptide(L)'
;MINNNVSYRGGGGMDISGIIIAKNCVISDNISQGLHSSYGGGGIRFWYAEDSILINCLIIGNRALKGNRGGGISYIGREKLILVNCTISKNVAGFGGGICALCDRKGSSVDIHNCILWDNTASNGHEIALWYYYSMVNVSYSDVQGGAEGIYKYDESGIINWLEGNIDDNPLFAEANDFHLSFGSPCIDAGCEAGVYEDIEGNVRPWDYPGVDNNDPNTPEFDMGA
;
A
#
# COMPACT_ATOMS: atom_id res chain seq x y z
N MET A 1 -8.28 7.14 -13.14
CA MET A 1 -7.47 5.98 -13.55
C MET A 1 -6.20 6.48 -14.22
N ILE A 2 -5.03 5.97 -13.80
CA ILE A 2 -3.70 6.28 -14.36
C ILE A 2 -3.04 4.95 -14.69
N ASN A 3 -2.94 4.60 -15.98
CA ASN A 3 -2.45 3.30 -16.36
C ASN A 3 -1.59 3.28 -17.63
N ASN A 4 -0.81 2.20 -17.77
CA ASN A 4 0.02 1.91 -18.95
C ASN A 4 1.04 3.00 -19.29
N ASN A 5 1.46 3.80 -18.30
CA ASN A 5 2.47 4.83 -18.50
C ASN A 5 3.87 4.23 -18.35
N VAL A 6 4.82 4.77 -19.10
CA VAL A 6 6.23 4.38 -19.02
C VAL A 6 7.07 5.62 -18.77
N SER A 7 7.77 5.64 -17.63
CA SER A 7 8.72 6.69 -17.31
C SER A 7 10.16 6.19 -17.36
N TYR A 8 11.06 7.02 -17.85
CA TYR A 8 12.51 6.79 -17.78
C TYR A 8 13.12 7.35 -16.48
N ARG A 9 12.44 8.30 -15.84
CA ARG A 9 12.87 8.97 -14.60
C ARG A 9 11.67 9.25 -13.72
N GLY A 10 11.66 8.66 -12.53
CA GLY A 10 10.65 8.89 -11.51
C GLY A 10 9.55 7.85 -11.46
N GLY A 11 8.35 8.28 -11.05
CA GLY A 11 7.18 7.41 -10.97
C GLY A 11 6.70 7.00 -12.37
N GLY A 12 6.35 5.73 -12.57
CA GLY A 12 5.82 5.28 -13.86
C GLY A 12 4.48 5.93 -14.17
N GLY A 13 3.58 6.02 -13.18
CA GLY A 13 2.26 6.66 -13.31
C GLY A 13 2.23 8.07 -12.74
N MET A 14 2.73 8.28 -11.52
CA MET A 14 2.68 9.58 -10.82
C MET A 14 4.01 9.93 -10.16
N ASP A 15 4.42 11.18 -10.26
CA ASP A 15 5.62 11.72 -9.62
C ASP A 15 5.25 12.96 -8.81
N ILE A 16 5.32 12.85 -7.48
CA ILE A 16 4.76 13.80 -6.53
C ILE A 16 5.87 14.44 -5.72
N SER A 17 5.98 15.77 -5.76
CA SER A 17 6.98 16.54 -5.01
C SER A 17 6.37 17.52 -4.00
N GLY A 18 5.10 17.35 -3.65
CA GLY A 18 4.35 18.19 -2.72
C GLY A 18 3.27 17.38 -2.02
N ILE A 19 2.19 18.03 -1.60
CA ILE A 19 1.03 17.38 -0.97
C ILE A 19 0.08 16.84 -2.04
N ILE A 20 -0.45 15.64 -1.81
CA ILE A 20 -1.60 15.13 -2.55
C ILE A 20 -2.61 14.48 -1.61
N ILE A 21 -3.89 14.70 -1.90
CA ILE A 21 -4.99 13.90 -1.36
C ILE A 21 -5.65 13.23 -2.56
N ALA A 22 -5.38 11.93 -2.75
CA ALA A 22 -5.99 11.15 -3.82
C ALA A 22 -7.07 10.24 -3.21
N LYS A 23 -8.24 10.20 -3.86
CA LYS A 23 -9.36 9.36 -3.45
C LYS A 23 -9.86 8.57 -4.66
N ASN A 24 -10.28 7.33 -4.44
CA ASN A 24 -10.94 6.49 -5.45
C ASN A 24 -10.11 6.38 -6.75
N CYS A 25 -8.80 6.20 -6.60
CA CYS A 25 -7.86 6.20 -7.73
C CYS A 25 -7.39 4.78 -8.05
N VAL A 26 -7.50 4.40 -9.33
CA VAL A 26 -6.84 3.21 -9.87
C VAL A 26 -5.53 3.63 -10.55
N ILE A 27 -4.40 3.17 -10.01
CA ILE A 27 -3.06 3.32 -10.58
C ILE A 27 -2.57 1.93 -10.99
N SER A 28 -2.58 1.61 -12.29
CA SER A 28 -2.29 0.26 -12.76
C SER A 28 -1.30 0.16 -13.90
N ASP A 29 -0.53 -0.92 -13.96
CA ASP A 29 0.29 -1.29 -15.13
C ASP A 29 1.27 -0.20 -15.59
N ASN A 30 1.71 0.66 -14.68
CA ASN A 30 2.70 1.69 -14.98
C ASN A 30 4.11 1.14 -14.76
N ILE A 31 5.06 1.62 -15.55
CA ILE A 31 6.43 1.13 -15.56
C ILE A 31 7.41 2.27 -15.34
N SER A 32 8.28 2.14 -14.34
CA SER A 32 9.50 2.94 -14.23
C SER A 32 10.70 2.14 -14.73
N GLN A 33 11.27 2.57 -15.86
CA GLN A 33 12.44 1.91 -16.46
C GLN A 33 13.76 2.20 -15.73
N GLY A 34 13.75 3.24 -14.89
CA GLY A 34 14.89 3.88 -14.20
C GLY A 34 16.26 3.57 -14.80
N LEU A 35 16.69 4.44 -15.71
CA LEU A 35 18.09 4.52 -16.08
C LEU A 35 18.80 5.31 -14.97
N HIS A 36 19.56 4.60 -14.11
CA HIS A 36 20.50 5.11 -13.09
C HIS A 36 19.99 5.16 -11.65
N SER A 37 19.84 4.02 -10.96
CA SER A 37 19.81 3.90 -9.48
C SER A 37 18.85 4.86 -8.73
N SER A 38 17.89 5.42 -9.47
CA SER A 38 17.12 6.58 -9.08
C SER A 38 15.73 6.10 -8.73
N TYR A 39 15.56 5.62 -7.49
CA TYR A 39 14.39 5.92 -6.66
C TYR A 39 13.00 5.88 -7.35
N GLY A 40 12.83 5.05 -8.37
CA GLY A 40 11.71 5.16 -9.30
C GLY A 40 10.61 4.23 -8.87
N GLY A 41 9.48 4.78 -8.42
CA GLY A 41 8.29 4.00 -8.12
C GLY A 41 7.64 3.50 -9.41
N GLY A 42 7.24 2.23 -9.48
CA GLY A 42 6.58 1.71 -10.67
C GLY A 42 5.25 2.42 -10.91
N GLY A 43 4.42 2.55 -9.86
CA GLY A 43 3.15 3.28 -9.89
C GLY A 43 3.35 4.74 -9.53
N ILE A 44 3.63 4.99 -8.25
CA ILE A 44 3.72 6.33 -7.66
C ILE A 44 5.12 6.52 -7.07
N ARG A 45 5.73 7.66 -7.35
CA ARG A 45 6.90 8.14 -6.62
C ARG A 45 6.53 9.38 -5.83
N PHE A 46 6.82 9.37 -4.54
CA PHE A 46 6.87 10.56 -3.71
C PHE A 46 8.34 10.98 -3.57
N TRP A 47 8.64 12.23 -3.93
CA TRP A 47 9.98 12.80 -3.95
C TRP A 47 10.05 14.07 -3.11
N TYR A 48 10.56 13.92 -1.89
CA TYR A 48 10.50 14.92 -0.83
C TYR A 48 9.09 15.46 -0.62
N ALA A 49 8.09 14.59 -0.75
CA ALA A 49 6.71 14.94 -0.53
C ALA A 49 6.46 15.27 0.95
N GLU A 50 5.54 16.20 1.15
CA GLU A 50 4.95 16.56 2.44
C GLU A 50 3.75 15.64 2.73
N ASP A 51 3.00 15.93 3.79
CA ASP A 51 1.86 15.12 4.24
C ASP A 51 0.89 14.80 3.10
N SER A 52 0.87 13.54 2.68
CA SER A 52 0.08 13.05 1.56
C SER A 52 -0.83 11.92 1.98
N ILE A 53 -2.01 11.84 1.38
CA ILE A 53 -3.04 10.87 1.76
C ILE A 53 -3.58 10.18 0.50
N LEU A 54 -3.61 8.86 0.52
CA LEU A 54 -4.31 8.03 -0.47
C LEU A 54 -5.45 7.29 0.24
N ILE A 55 -6.66 7.42 -0.28
CA ILE A 55 -7.88 6.78 0.26
C ILE A 55 -8.55 5.98 -0.86
N ASN A 56 -8.99 4.75 -0.59
CA ASN A 56 -9.73 3.92 -1.56
C ASN A 56 -9.00 3.81 -2.90
N CYS A 57 -7.69 3.57 -2.84
CA CYS A 57 -6.86 3.52 -4.03
C CYS A 57 -6.44 2.08 -4.33
N LEU A 58 -6.60 1.70 -5.59
CA LEU A 58 -6.13 0.42 -6.13
C LEU A 58 -4.83 0.66 -6.88
N ILE A 59 -3.71 0.17 -6.33
CA ILE A 59 -2.36 0.36 -6.88
C ILE A 59 -1.84 -1.01 -7.30
N ILE A 60 -1.98 -1.35 -8.58
CA ILE A 60 -1.84 -2.73 -9.03
C ILE A 60 -0.96 -2.92 -10.27
N GLY A 61 -0.24 -4.03 -10.35
CA GLY A 61 0.47 -4.40 -11.59
C GLY A 61 1.60 -3.45 -12.01
N ASN A 62 2.00 -2.49 -11.15
CA ASN A 62 3.01 -1.51 -11.50
C ASN A 62 4.42 -2.07 -11.32
N ARG A 63 5.37 -1.65 -12.15
CA ARG A 63 6.71 -2.27 -12.23
C ARG A 63 7.84 -1.25 -12.17
N ALA A 64 8.72 -1.41 -11.20
CA ALA A 64 9.99 -0.71 -11.10
C ALA A 64 11.13 -1.63 -11.59
N LEU A 65 11.63 -1.41 -12.81
CA LEU A 65 12.62 -2.29 -13.44
C LEU A 65 14.04 -2.06 -12.89
N LYS A 66 14.99 -2.94 -13.23
CA LYS A 66 16.45 -2.76 -12.98
C LYS A 66 16.84 -2.52 -11.51
N GLY A 67 16.14 -3.16 -10.57
CA GLY A 67 16.46 -3.03 -9.14
C GLY A 67 16.02 -1.70 -8.52
N ASN A 68 15.11 -0.97 -9.18
CA ASN A 68 14.45 0.17 -8.59
C ASN A 68 13.55 -0.25 -7.41
N ARG A 69 13.07 0.76 -6.68
CA ARG A 69 12.39 0.63 -5.40
C ARG A 69 10.91 0.94 -5.55
N GLY A 70 10.05 0.24 -4.82
CA GLY A 70 8.63 0.59 -4.73
C GLY A 70 7.87 0.29 -6.01
N GLY A 71 7.49 -0.96 -6.24
CA GLY A 71 6.78 -1.35 -7.46
C GLY A 71 5.45 -0.60 -7.55
N GLY A 72 4.67 -0.59 -6.46
CA GLY A 72 3.49 0.24 -6.31
C GLY A 72 3.89 1.67 -5.94
N ILE A 73 4.52 1.84 -4.78
CA ILE A 73 4.87 3.14 -4.20
C ILE A 73 6.35 3.18 -3.82
N SER A 74 7.09 4.15 -4.37
CA SER A 74 8.38 4.57 -3.83
C SER A 74 8.20 5.85 -3.02
N TYR A 75 8.30 5.75 -1.69
CA TYR A 75 8.19 6.88 -0.79
C TYR A 75 9.56 7.40 -0.39
N ILE A 76 9.88 8.62 -0.80
CA ILE A 76 11.07 9.36 -0.36
C ILE A 76 10.58 10.65 0.22
N GLY A 77 10.12 10.61 1.46
CA GLY A 77 9.45 11.76 2.05
C GLY A 77 10.09 12.24 3.34
N ARG A 78 9.68 13.46 3.69
CA ARG A 78 10.12 14.21 4.87
C ARG A 78 9.06 14.29 5.95
N GLU A 79 7.83 13.93 5.63
CA GLU A 79 6.66 13.98 6.52
C GLU A 79 5.91 12.65 6.47
N LYS A 80 4.58 12.62 6.41
CA LYS A 80 3.81 11.37 6.40
C LYS A 80 3.21 11.04 5.04
N LEU A 81 3.18 9.76 4.69
CA LEU A 81 2.27 9.21 3.68
C LEU A 81 1.23 8.35 4.39
N ILE A 82 -0.03 8.75 4.33
CA ILE A 82 -1.14 8.04 4.96
C ILE A 82 -1.90 7.27 3.88
N LEU A 83 -2.04 5.96 4.06
CA LEU A 83 -2.82 5.07 3.23
C LEU A 83 -4.00 4.56 4.05
N VAL A 84 -5.22 4.81 3.57
CA VAL A 84 -6.46 4.36 4.20
C VAL A 84 -7.27 3.58 3.18
N ASN A 85 -7.72 2.38 3.54
CA ASN A 85 -8.57 1.58 2.65
C ASN A 85 -7.96 1.46 1.25
N CYS A 86 -6.67 1.11 1.15
CA CYS A 86 -6.00 0.95 -0.13
C CYS A 86 -5.68 -0.52 -0.38
N THR A 87 -5.74 -0.93 -1.64
CA THR A 87 -5.31 -2.27 -2.08
C THR A 87 -4.09 -2.12 -2.97
N ILE A 88 -2.96 -2.66 -2.53
CA ILE A 88 -1.67 -2.62 -3.23
C ILE A 88 -1.28 -4.05 -3.56
N SER A 89 -1.33 -4.42 -4.83
CA SER A 89 -1.15 -5.82 -5.22
C SER A 89 -0.49 -6.02 -6.57
N LYS A 90 0.20 -7.14 -6.78
CA LYS A 90 0.81 -7.51 -8.08
C LYS A 90 1.85 -6.53 -8.60
N ASN A 91 2.39 -5.68 -7.74
CA ASN A 91 3.43 -4.75 -8.10
C ASN A 91 4.80 -5.41 -7.98
N VAL A 92 5.74 -4.99 -8.84
CA VAL A 92 7.05 -5.63 -8.96
C VAL A 92 8.18 -4.62 -8.84
N ALA A 93 9.17 -4.90 -7.98
CA ALA A 93 10.37 -4.08 -7.83
C ALA A 93 11.60 -4.91 -7.44
N GLY A 94 12.76 -4.26 -7.27
CA GLY A 94 13.91 -4.87 -6.59
C GLY A 94 13.72 -4.90 -5.07
N PHE A 95 13.16 -3.83 -4.52
CA PHE A 95 12.88 -3.66 -3.08
C PHE A 95 11.50 -3.08 -2.90
N GLY A 96 10.69 -3.65 -2.00
CA GLY A 96 9.34 -3.15 -1.74
C GLY A 96 8.47 -3.29 -2.99
N GLY A 97 8.05 -4.51 -3.31
CA GLY A 97 7.17 -4.75 -4.46
C GLY A 97 5.94 -3.87 -4.37
N GLY A 98 5.28 -3.88 -3.21
CA GLY A 98 4.21 -2.94 -2.87
C GLY A 98 4.77 -1.55 -2.59
N ILE A 99 5.46 -1.39 -1.45
CA ILE A 99 5.97 -0.11 -0.95
C ILE A 99 7.45 -0.21 -0.62
N CYS A 100 8.24 0.75 -1.09
CA CYS A 100 9.58 0.99 -0.53
C CYS A 100 9.62 2.38 0.10
N ALA A 101 9.90 2.45 1.39
CA ALA A 101 10.03 3.68 2.14
C ALA A 101 11.49 4.05 2.39
N LEU A 102 11.81 5.30 2.16
CA LEU A 102 13.08 5.94 2.47
C LEU A 102 12.78 7.30 3.11
N CYS A 103 12.83 7.33 4.44
CA CYS A 103 12.68 8.58 5.17
C CYS A 103 14.04 9.22 5.39
N ASP A 104 14.23 10.46 4.96
CA ASP A 104 15.49 11.21 5.12
C ASP A 104 15.50 12.06 6.41
N ARG A 105 14.39 12.12 7.14
CA ARG A 105 14.21 12.90 8.36
C ARG A 105 13.55 12.06 9.46
N LYS A 106 13.94 12.32 10.72
CA LYS A 106 13.28 11.73 11.89
C LYS A 106 11.82 12.19 11.97
N GLY A 107 10.91 11.23 12.14
CA GLY A 107 9.48 11.47 12.29
C GLY A 107 8.67 11.29 11.01
N SER A 108 9.33 11.13 9.85
CA SER A 108 8.66 10.77 8.61
C SER A 108 8.24 9.30 8.64
N SER A 109 7.09 8.98 8.04
CA SER A 109 6.55 7.61 8.05
C SER A 109 5.62 7.32 6.90
N VAL A 110 5.44 6.02 6.64
CA VAL A 110 4.28 5.50 5.90
C VAL A 110 3.32 4.93 6.93
N ASP A 111 2.13 5.51 7.01
CA ASP A 111 1.05 5.10 7.92
C ASP A 111 0.03 4.32 7.09
N ILE A 112 -0.14 3.03 7.38
CA ILE A 112 -0.95 2.07 6.63
C ILE A 112 -2.09 1.61 7.52
N HIS A 113 -3.32 1.85 7.06
CA HIS A 113 -4.52 1.62 7.86
C HIS A 113 -5.66 1.05 7.00
N ASN A 114 -6.34 -0.02 7.45
CA ASN A 114 -7.39 -0.68 6.67
C ASN A 114 -6.94 -1.10 5.26
N CYS A 115 -5.67 -1.39 5.05
CA CYS A 115 -5.15 -1.68 3.72
C CYS A 115 -4.95 -3.18 3.49
N ILE A 116 -4.90 -3.56 2.22
CA ILE A 116 -4.48 -4.89 1.80
C ILE A 116 -3.20 -4.75 0.96
N LEU A 117 -2.13 -5.40 1.40
CA LEU A 117 -0.85 -5.52 0.69
C LEU A 117 -0.58 -7.00 0.42
N TRP A 118 -0.81 -7.43 -0.82
CA TRP A 118 -0.80 -8.85 -1.16
C TRP A 118 -0.28 -9.13 -2.57
N ASP A 119 0.40 -10.26 -2.76
CA ASP A 119 0.90 -10.72 -4.07
C ASP A 119 1.83 -9.70 -4.75
N ASN A 120 2.56 -8.90 -3.96
CA ASN A 120 3.61 -8.06 -4.51
C ASN A 120 4.93 -8.84 -4.61
N THR A 121 5.80 -8.47 -5.55
CA THR A 121 7.04 -9.19 -5.81
C THR A 121 8.25 -8.28 -5.73
N ALA A 122 9.21 -8.62 -4.87
CA ALA A 122 10.52 -8.01 -4.87
C ALA A 122 11.61 -9.02 -4.51
N SER A 123 12.88 -8.68 -4.76
CA SER A 123 14.00 -9.47 -4.26
C SER A 123 14.08 -9.40 -2.73
N ASN A 124 13.65 -8.29 -2.14
CA ASN A 124 13.66 -8.05 -0.70
C ASN A 124 12.44 -7.19 -0.31
N GLY A 125 11.67 -7.66 0.67
CA GLY A 125 10.44 -7.00 1.13
C GLY A 125 9.40 -6.99 0.02
N HIS A 126 8.70 -8.11 -0.15
CA HIS A 126 7.66 -8.26 -1.18
C HIS A 126 6.61 -7.17 -1.04
N GLU A 127 6.05 -7.04 0.16
CA GLU A 127 5.02 -6.04 0.44
C GLU A 127 5.64 -4.69 0.81
N ILE A 128 6.55 -4.68 1.79
CA ILE A 128 7.13 -3.45 2.34
C ILE A 128 8.65 -3.61 2.51
N ALA A 129 9.40 -2.59 2.10
CA ALA A 129 10.83 -2.47 2.37
C ALA A 129 11.18 -1.09 2.96
N LEU A 130 11.99 -1.07 4.00
CA LEU A 130 12.57 0.12 4.64
C LEU A 130 14.03 0.26 4.22
N TRP A 131 14.39 1.35 3.54
CA TRP A 131 15.69 1.49 2.89
C TRP A 131 16.75 2.28 3.68
N TYR A 132 16.34 3.04 4.70
CA TYR A 132 17.22 4.00 5.36
C TYR A 132 16.88 4.22 6.82
N TYR A 133 17.83 4.77 7.58
CA TYR A 133 17.83 4.73 9.05
C TYR A 133 16.68 5.43 9.79
N TYR A 134 15.98 6.37 9.15
CA TYR A 134 14.77 6.97 9.73
C TYR A 134 13.47 6.39 9.17
N SER A 135 13.55 5.41 8.28
CA SER A 135 12.37 4.84 7.63
C SER A 135 11.51 4.15 8.66
N MET A 136 10.28 4.63 8.78
CA MET A 136 9.30 4.12 9.71
C MET A 136 8.04 3.73 8.96
N VAL A 137 7.48 2.58 9.31
CA VAL A 137 6.13 2.18 8.90
C VAL A 137 5.29 1.91 10.13
N ASN A 138 4.07 2.45 10.13
CA ASN A 138 3.04 2.15 11.11
C ASN A 138 1.95 1.38 10.38
N VAL A 139 1.61 0.19 10.86
CA VAL A 139 0.60 -0.66 10.22
C VAL A 139 -0.47 -1.00 11.27
N SER A 140 -1.74 -0.75 10.97
CA SER A 140 -2.88 -1.14 11.82
C SER A 140 -4.08 -1.57 10.97
N TYR A 141 -4.86 -2.51 11.50
CA TYR A 141 -6.08 -3.01 10.84
C TYR A 141 -5.87 -3.36 9.37
N SER A 142 -4.71 -3.92 9.01
CA SER A 142 -4.35 -4.18 7.61
C SER A 142 -3.93 -5.63 7.41
N ASP A 143 -4.18 -6.15 6.22
CA ASP A 143 -3.70 -7.45 5.78
C ASP A 143 -2.41 -7.27 4.98
N VAL A 144 -1.31 -7.84 5.47
CA VAL A 144 0.00 -7.73 4.81
C VAL A 144 0.62 -9.12 4.71
N GLN A 145 0.85 -9.55 3.47
CA GLN A 145 1.44 -10.86 3.19
C GLN A 145 2.82 -11.03 3.87
N GLY A 146 2.97 -12.09 4.65
CA GLY A 146 4.16 -12.40 5.45
C GLY A 146 4.23 -11.66 6.80
N GLY A 147 3.22 -10.85 7.13
CA GLY A 147 3.09 -10.13 8.38
C GLY A 147 4.27 -9.18 8.67
N ALA A 148 4.45 -8.84 9.95
CA ALA A 148 5.52 -7.95 10.40
C ALA A 148 6.92 -8.47 10.03
N GLU A 149 7.12 -9.79 10.11
CA GLU A 149 8.40 -10.45 9.82
C GLU A 149 8.75 -10.42 8.33
N GLY A 150 7.76 -10.31 7.45
CA GLY A 150 7.93 -10.14 6.01
C GLY A 150 8.42 -8.75 5.60
N ILE A 151 8.35 -7.76 6.49
CA ILE A 151 8.80 -6.40 6.22
C ILE A 151 10.33 -6.36 6.24
N TYR A 152 10.91 -6.04 5.09
CA TYR A 152 12.36 -5.98 4.94
C TYR A 152 12.92 -4.67 5.50
N LYS A 153 14.02 -4.76 6.24
CA LYS A 153 14.84 -3.62 6.64
C LYS A 153 16.22 -3.74 6.02
N TYR A 154 16.64 -2.70 5.30
CA TYR A 154 17.97 -2.65 4.69
C TYR A 154 19.09 -2.58 5.73
N ASP A 155 18.82 -1.92 6.86
CA ASP A 155 19.66 -1.89 8.05
C ASP A 155 18.79 -2.05 9.32
N GLU A 156 19.41 -2.28 10.47
CA GLU A 156 18.69 -2.50 11.72
C GLU A 156 17.96 -1.26 12.26
N SER A 157 18.15 -0.08 11.66
CA SER A 157 17.56 1.18 12.13
C SER A 157 16.15 1.47 11.61
N GLY A 158 15.65 0.72 10.62
CA GLY A 158 14.25 0.80 10.21
C GLY A 158 13.29 0.49 11.36
N ILE A 159 12.26 1.31 11.55
CA ILE A 159 11.27 1.17 12.62
C ILE A 159 10.00 0.57 12.05
N ILE A 160 9.57 -0.57 12.60
CA ILE A 160 8.31 -1.22 12.26
C ILE A 160 7.44 -1.14 13.50
N ASN A 161 6.35 -0.37 13.42
CA ASN A 161 5.32 -0.35 14.43
C ASN A 161 4.15 -1.19 13.91
N TRP A 162 4.16 -2.47 14.27
CA TRP A 162 3.07 -3.38 13.99
C TRP A 162 2.02 -3.25 15.10
N LEU A 163 0.98 -2.47 14.83
CA LEU A 163 -0.06 -2.15 15.79
C LEU A 163 -1.15 -3.24 15.78
N GLU A 164 -2.29 -2.95 16.40
CA GLU A 164 -3.42 -3.87 16.48
C GLU A 164 -4.17 -4.04 15.15
N GLY A 165 -5.01 -5.09 15.09
CA GLY A 165 -5.92 -5.36 13.98
C GLY A 165 -5.28 -5.92 12.71
N ASN A 166 -3.95 -6.05 12.66
CA ASN A 166 -3.29 -6.57 11.47
C ASN A 166 -3.38 -8.09 11.35
N ILE A 167 -3.50 -8.56 10.12
CA ILE A 167 -3.55 -9.97 9.76
C ILE A 167 -2.52 -10.29 8.65
N ASP A 168 -2.29 -11.58 8.45
CA ASP A 168 -1.49 -12.15 7.35
C ASP A 168 -2.22 -13.41 6.90
N ASP A 169 -3.28 -13.22 6.13
CA ASP A 169 -4.09 -14.32 5.60
C ASP A 169 -4.62 -13.95 4.22
N ASN A 170 -4.84 -14.95 3.37
CA ASN A 170 -5.21 -14.69 1.98
C ASN A 170 -6.50 -13.86 1.90
N PRO A 171 -6.50 -12.68 1.25
CA PRO A 171 -7.67 -11.81 1.20
C PRO A 171 -8.83 -12.40 0.39
N LEU A 172 -8.64 -13.55 -0.28
CA LEU A 172 -9.65 -14.23 -1.09
C LEU A 172 -10.30 -13.28 -2.12
N PHE A 173 -9.47 -12.55 -2.88
CA PHE A 173 -9.97 -11.74 -3.99
C PHE A 173 -10.80 -12.58 -4.96
N ALA A 174 -11.90 -12.00 -5.47
CA ALA A 174 -12.90 -12.66 -6.29
C ALA A 174 -12.29 -13.36 -7.52
N GLU A 175 -11.43 -12.66 -8.25
CA GLU A 175 -10.75 -13.19 -9.43
C GLU A 175 -9.36 -12.58 -9.58
N ALA A 176 -8.57 -13.05 -10.56
CA ALA A 176 -7.20 -12.58 -10.74
C ALA A 176 -7.06 -11.06 -10.97
N ASN A 177 -8.04 -10.38 -11.53
CA ASN A 177 -8.01 -8.91 -11.70
C ASN A 177 -9.24 -8.24 -11.07
N ASP A 178 -9.93 -8.96 -10.19
CA ASP A 178 -11.08 -8.48 -9.46
C ASP A 178 -10.73 -8.52 -7.97
N PHE A 179 -10.51 -7.35 -7.40
CA PHE A 179 -10.00 -7.18 -6.04
C PHE A 179 -11.12 -7.03 -5.01
N HIS A 180 -12.38 -7.27 -5.38
CA HIS A 180 -13.45 -7.46 -4.41
C HIS A 180 -13.17 -8.68 -3.54
N LEU A 181 -13.56 -8.60 -2.26
CA LEU A 181 -13.42 -9.71 -1.32
C LEU A 181 -14.49 -10.77 -1.60
N SER A 182 -14.07 -12.03 -1.63
CA SER A 182 -15.00 -13.17 -1.74
C SER A 182 -15.60 -13.52 -0.39
N PHE A 183 -16.71 -14.27 -0.44
CA PHE A 183 -17.29 -14.88 0.76
C PHE A 183 -16.24 -15.67 1.56
N GLY A 184 -16.18 -15.39 2.87
CA GLY A 184 -15.23 -16.01 3.79
C GLY A 184 -13.83 -15.39 3.78
N SER A 185 -13.64 -14.26 3.09
CA SER A 185 -12.39 -13.49 3.18
C SER A 185 -12.12 -13.09 4.63
N PRO A 186 -10.88 -13.25 5.13
CA PRO A 186 -10.49 -12.78 6.46
C PRO A 186 -10.41 -11.25 6.55
N CYS A 187 -10.47 -10.55 5.41
CA CYS A 187 -10.46 -9.08 5.34
C CYS A 187 -11.86 -8.46 5.47
N ILE A 188 -12.92 -9.28 5.37
CA ILE A 188 -14.30 -8.84 5.64
C ILE A 188 -14.43 -8.59 7.14
N ASP A 189 -15.05 -7.46 7.53
CA ASP A 189 -15.29 -7.01 8.92
C ASP A 189 -14.05 -6.85 9.81
N ALA A 190 -12.84 -6.96 9.25
CA ALA A 190 -11.60 -6.99 10.02
C ALA A 190 -10.88 -5.62 10.12
N GLY A 191 -11.39 -4.61 9.39
CA GLY A 191 -10.95 -3.23 9.48
C GLY A 191 -11.54 -2.47 10.67
N CYS A 192 -11.34 -1.15 10.71
CA CYS A 192 -11.99 -0.29 11.70
C CYS A 192 -12.53 1.02 11.10
N GLU A 193 -13.29 1.77 11.89
CA GLU A 193 -13.78 3.10 11.52
C GLU A 193 -12.61 4.07 11.23
N ALA A 194 -12.56 4.58 10.00
CA ALA A 194 -11.50 5.48 9.52
C ALA A 194 -12.04 6.74 8.81
N GLY A 195 -13.33 7.05 8.92
CA GLY A 195 -13.97 8.18 8.25
C GLY A 195 -14.16 7.98 6.74
N VAL A 196 -14.21 6.72 6.30
CA VAL A 196 -14.40 6.30 4.91
C VAL A 196 -15.68 5.47 4.81
N TYR A 197 -16.72 6.07 4.23
CA TYR A 197 -18.09 5.53 4.23
C TYR A 197 -18.57 5.04 2.86
N GLU A 198 -17.65 4.98 1.89
CA GLU A 198 -17.91 4.42 0.56
C GLU A 198 -16.66 3.66 0.12
N ASP A 199 -16.80 2.60 -0.67
CA ASP A 199 -15.69 1.92 -1.36
C ASP A 199 -15.26 2.67 -2.64
N ILE A 200 -14.32 2.09 -3.39
CA ILE A 200 -13.83 2.66 -4.65
C ILE A 200 -14.91 2.79 -5.75
N GLU A 201 -15.98 1.99 -5.67
CA GLU A 201 -17.10 2.00 -6.62
C GLU A 201 -18.28 2.89 -6.15
N GLY A 202 -18.21 3.38 -4.91
CA GLY A 202 -19.24 4.23 -4.30
C GLY A 202 -20.30 3.43 -3.51
N ASN A 203 -20.08 2.15 -3.23
CA ASN A 203 -20.96 1.39 -2.34
C ASN A 203 -20.71 1.79 -0.90
N VAL A 204 -21.78 1.90 -0.10
CA VAL A 204 -21.73 2.38 1.29
C VAL A 204 -20.87 1.46 2.16
N ARG A 205 -20.12 2.05 3.11
CA ARG A 205 -19.41 1.39 4.21
C ARG A 205 -19.90 1.94 5.57
N PRO A 206 -19.93 1.13 6.66
CA PRO A 206 -19.70 -0.32 6.65
C PRO A 206 -20.81 -1.05 5.88
N TRP A 207 -20.44 -2.13 5.20
CA TRP A 207 -21.38 -3.01 4.50
C TRP A 207 -21.26 -4.40 5.07
N ASP A 208 -22.29 -4.81 5.82
CA ASP A 208 -22.43 -6.14 6.38
C ASP A 208 -22.69 -7.16 5.26
N TYR A 209 -21.84 -8.17 5.12
CA TYR A 209 -22.20 -9.36 4.34
C TYR A 209 -23.07 -10.26 5.23
N PRO A 210 -24.39 -10.42 4.94
CA PRO A 210 -25.30 -11.04 5.90
C PRO A 210 -24.85 -12.42 6.39
N GLY A 211 -24.57 -12.53 7.69
CA GLY A 211 -24.20 -13.78 8.36
C GLY A 211 -22.71 -14.14 8.30
N VAL A 212 -21.85 -13.22 7.87
CA VAL A 212 -20.41 -13.24 8.12
C VAL A 212 -20.14 -12.19 9.19
N ASP A 213 -19.48 -12.59 10.27
CA ASP A 213 -18.98 -11.68 11.28
C ASP A 213 -17.59 -12.20 11.67
N ASN A 214 -16.57 -11.53 11.14
CA ASN A 214 -15.18 -11.84 11.47
C ASN A 214 -14.66 -10.99 12.65
N ASN A 215 -15.52 -10.18 13.27
CA ASN A 215 -15.20 -9.39 14.45
C ASN A 215 -16.11 -9.76 15.64
N ASP A 216 -16.23 -8.89 16.64
CA ASP A 216 -17.20 -9.08 17.72
C ASP A 216 -18.57 -8.57 17.24
N PRO A 217 -19.70 -9.23 17.52
CA PRO A 217 -21.04 -8.84 17.04
C PRO A 217 -21.51 -7.42 17.44
N ASN A 218 -20.71 -6.66 18.19
CA ASN A 218 -20.96 -5.27 18.55
C ASN A 218 -19.98 -4.27 17.91
N THR A 219 -19.04 -4.72 17.07
CA THR A 219 -18.08 -3.86 16.36
C THR A 219 -18.58 -3.51 14.96
N PRO A 220 -18.43 -2.24 14.51
CA PRO A 220 -18.74 -1.89 13.13
C PRO A 220 -17.92 -2.71 12.12
N GLU A 221 -18.62 -3.29 11.16
CA GLU A 221 -18.16 -4.21 10.12
C GLU A 221 -17.49 -3.46 8.95
N PHE A 222 -16.29 -2.96 9.19
CA PHE A 222 -15.49 -2.31 8.15
C PHE A 222 -14.58 -3.33 7.45
N ASP A 223 -14.73 -3.49 6.15
CA ASP A 223 -13.78 -4.27 5.37
C ASP A 223 -12.45 -3.53 5.17
N MET A 224 -11.36 -4.28 5.10
CA MET A 224 -10.07 -3.76 4.63
C MET A 224 -10.07 -3.59 3.11
N GLY A 225 -9.17 -2.76 2.60
CA GLY A 225 -8.97 -2.53 1.17
C GLY A 225 -9.85 -1.42 0.58
N ALA A 226 -9.62 -1.16 -0.71
CA ALA A 226 -10.27 -0.10 -1.50
C ALA A 226 -11.71 -0.45 -1.89
#